data_AF-A6FJH3-F1
#
_entry.id   AF-A6FJH3-F1
#
_cell.length_a   1.000
_cell.length_b   1.000
_cell.length_c   1.000
_cell.angle_alpha   90.00
_cell.angle_beta   90.00
_cell.angle_gamma   90.00
#
_symmetry.space_group_name_H-M   'P 1'
#
loop_
_entity.id
_entity.type
_entity.pdbx_description
1 polymer ?
#
loop_
_entity_poly.entity_id
_entity_poly.type
_entity_poly.pdbx_seq_one_letter_code
_entity_poly.pdbx_strand_id
1 'polypeptide(L)'
;MPEIRYEISTTEIKPFTYKTPLVSVDSNGELQLTHSKSADGDVHVKTITFLNLVGRNEAGDMVSFEPMDYVNRFLMAHHIEEDREESAQYAKALVHYFSYIIALQEAWDKEYDEYLFDELIDLPRPRWDFMPSRKSQRPTYMYRDAVKKSVTEPGDNQKPLAKTTASAYVRGVIKFYSFHLIIGYEFNNKPFQHEIVTINFEAPETSMKAYLSKKSIQQTFV
;
A
#
# COMPACT_ATOMS: atom_id res chain seq x y z
N MET A 1 29.71 10.11 0.87
CA MET A 1 28.70 10.15 1.95
C MET A 1 28.68 8.77 2.60
N PRO A 2 28.47 8.63 3.93
CA PRO A 2 28.31 7.32 4.55
C PRO A 2 27.13 6.59 3.90
N GLU A 3 27.29 5.29 3.65
CA GLU A 3 26.24 4.47 3.04
C GLU A 3 25.04 4.37 4.00
N ILE A 4 23.86 4.80 3.55
CA ILE A 4 22.62 4.69 4.33
C ILE A 4 21.88 3.45 3.85
N ARG A 5 21.61 2.52 4.77
CA ARG A 5 20.81 1.33 4.50
C ARG A 5 19.37 1.59 4.89
N TYR A 6 18.46 1.39 3.95
CA TYR A 6 17.04 1.56 4.18
C TYR A 6 16.38 0.23 4.54
N GLU A 7 15.44 0.27 5.48
CA GLU A 7 14.62 -0.88 5.85
C GLU A 7 13.18 -0.46 6.14
N ILE A 8 12.27 -1.45 6.07
CA ILE A 8 10.90 -1.26 6.54
C ILE A 8 10.85 -1.58 8.02
N SER A 9 10.53 -0.58 8.83
CA SER A 9 10.27 -0.74 10.25
C SER A 9 8.78 -0.68 10.53
N THR A 10 8.32 -1.43 11.53
CA THR A 10 6.91 -1.46 11.91
C THR A 10 6.68 -0.82 13.28
N THR A 11 5.53 -0.18 13.44
CA THR A 11 5.07 0.35 14.73
C THR A 11 3.66 -0.17 14.99
N GLU A 12 3.51 -0.97 16.04
CA GLU A 12 2.19 -1.41 16.49
C GLU A 12 1.55 -0.34 17.36
N ILE A 13 0.32 0.05 17.01
CA ILE A 13 -0.46 1.04 17.76
C ILE A 13 -1.45 0.30 18.65
N LYS A 14 -1.49 0.71 19.92
CA LYS A 14 -2.44 0.19 20.91
C LYS A 14 -3.89 0.44 20.46
N PRO A 15 -4.86 -0.35 20.94
CA PRO A 15 -6.26 -0.16 20.60
C PRO A 15 -6.71 1.29 20.77
N PHE A 16 -7.43 1.82 19.80
CA PHE A 16 -7.97 3.18 19.83
C PHE A 16 -9.32 3.25 19.13
N THR A 17 -10.06 4.32 19.39
CA THR A 17 -11.32 4.62 18.72
C THR A 17 -11.10 5.77 17.76
N TYR A 18 -11.28 5.51 16.47
CA TYR A 18 -11.25 6.53 15.43
C TYR A 18 -12.58 7.25 15.38
N LYS A 19 -12.54 8.57 15.54
CA LYS A 19 -13.71 9.44 15.39
C LYS A 19 -13.70 10.06 14.01
N THR A 20 -14.64 9.67 13.16
CA THR A 20 -14.72 10.20 11.81
C THR A 20 -15.01 11.71 11.85
N PRO A 21 -14.15 12.58 11.28
CA PRO A 21 -14.39 14.00 11.29
C PRO A 21 -15.56 14.36 10.36
N LEU A 22 -16.40 15.28 10.84
CA LEU A 22 -17.45 15.92 10.06
C LEU A 22 -16.91 17.25 9.54
N VAL A 23 -16.78 17.34 8.21
CA VAL A 23 -16.30 18.54 7.53
C VAL A 23 -17.51 19.35 7.07
N SER A 24 -17.53 20.63 7.43
CA SER A 24 -18.55 21.60 7.02
C SER A 24 -17.89 22.89 6.56
N VAL A 25 -18.59 23.67 5.75
CA VAL A 25 -18.14 25.01 5.32
C VAL A 25 -18.95 26.03 6.11
N ASP A 26 -18.29 26.98 6.77
CA ASP A 26 -18.97 28.04 7.52
C ASP A 26 -19.46 29.18 6.61
N SER A 27 -20.09 30.19 7.23
CA SER A 27 -20.60 31.37 6.52
C SER A 27 -19.53 32.21 5.81
N ASN A 28 -18.26 32.04 6.17
CA ASN A 28 -17.13 32.75 5.57
C ASN A 28 -16.43 31.92 4.48
N GLY A 29 -16.90 30.70 4.22
CA GLY A 29 -16.28 29.78 3.27
C GLY A 29 -15.12 28.98 3.87
N GLU A 30 -14.88 29.04 5.19
CA GLU A 30 -13.81 28.28 5.83
C GLU A 30 -14.26 26.86 6.21
N LEU A 31 -13.34 25.89 6.07
CA LEU A 31 -13.60 24.52 6.45
C LEU A 31 -13.55 24.37 7.97
N GLN A 32 -14.67 23.95 8.55
CA GLN A 32 -14.82 23.65 9.96
C GLN A 32 -14.82 22.13 10.17
N LEU A 33 -13.94 21.66 11.05
CA LEU A 33 -13.83 20.27 11.43
C LEU A 33 -14.54 20.05 12.76
N THR A 34 -15.59 19.23 12.76
CA THR A 34 -16.31 18.84 13.96
C THR A 34 -16.33 17.33 14.10
N HIS A 35 -16.80 16.82 15.24
CA HIS A 35 -17.01 15.39 15.44
C HIS A 35 -18.43 15.17 15.95
N SER A 36 -19.03 14.03 15.58
CA SER A 36 -20.33 13.63 16.10
C SER A 36 -20.30 13.56 17.63
N LYS A 37 -21.39 14.00 18.27
CA LYS A 37 -21.61 13.78 19.71
C LYS A 37 -22.12 12.36 20.00
N SER A 38 -22.68 11.68 19.00
CA SER A 38 -23.06 10.26 19.08
C SER A 38 -21.86 9.38 18.72
N ALA A 39 -21.74 8.25 19.41
CA ALA A 39 -20.73 7.22 19.13
C ALA A 39 -21.08 6.34 17.91
N ASP A 40 -22.24 6.52 17.27
CA ASP A 40 -22.70 5.67 16.14
C ASP A 40 -21.78 5.70 14.89
N GLY A 41 -20.83 6.65 14.81
CA GLY A 41 -19.84 6.76 13.72
C GLY A 41 -18.40 6.51 14.16
N ASP A 42 -18.19 6.10 15.42
CA ASP A 42 -16.88 5.81 15.97
C ASP A 42 -16.46 4.39 15.57
N VAL A 43 -15.25 4.25 15.01
CA VAL A 43 -14.70 2.94 14.61
C VAL A 43 -13.68 2.48 15.63
N HIS A 44 -13.89 1.32 16.23
CA HIS A 44 -12.91 0.74 17.15
C HIS A 44 -11.83 -0.03 16.39
N VAL A 45 -10.59 0.42 16.49
CA VAL A 45 -9.42 -0.24 15.92
C VAL A 45 -8.71 -1.00 17.03
N LYS A 46 -8.80 -2.33 17.00
CA LYS A 46 -8.21 -3.21 18.03
C LYS A 46 -6.69 -3.21 17.99
N THR A 47 -6.11 -3.33 16.80
CA THR A 47 -4.66 -3.21 16.58
C THR A 47 -4.40 -2.82 15.13
N ILE A 48 -3.39 -1.99 14.92
CA ILE A 48 -2.91 -1.64 13.59
C ILE A 48 -1.39 -1.57 13.63
N THR A 49 -0.75 -2.13 12.61
CA THR A 49 0.70 -2.08 12.43
C THR A 49 1.02 -1.10 11.31
N PHE A 50 1.55 0.06 11.67
CA PHE A 50 2.04 1.03 10.68
C PHE A 50 3.43 0.66 10.18
N LEU A 51 3.71 1.06 8.94
CA LEU A 51 5.00 0.89 8.29
C LEU A 51 5.69 2.25 8.20
N ASN A 52 7.01 2.23 8.40
CA ASN A 52 7.89 3.37 8.28
C ASN A 52 9.12 2.95 7.46
N LEU A 53 9.60 3.85 6.61
CA LEU A 53 10.89 3.74 5.97
C LEU A 53 11.94 4.31 6.93
N VAL A 54 12.93 3.50 7.28
CA VAL A 54 13.99 3.86 8.22
C VAL A 54 15.34 3.74 7.52
N GLY A 55 16.14 4.80 7.57
CA GLY A 55 17.53 4.78 7.12
C GLY A 55 18.48 4.67 8.30
N ARG A 56 19.45 3.76 8.20
CA ARG A 56 20.50 3.56 9.21
C ARG A 56 21.88 3.81 8.63
N ASN A 57 22.77 4.38 9.44
CA ASN A 57 24.18 4.49 9.10
C ASN A 57 24.92 3.14 9.33
N GLU A 58 26.22 3.10 9.03
CA GLU A 58 27.08 1.92 9.23
C GLU A 58 27.17 1.47 10.71
N ALA A 59 27.00 2.39 11.66
CA ALA A 59 26.98 2.09 13.09
C ALA A 59 25.64 1.48 13.56
N GLY A 60 24.62 1.48 12.70
CA GLY A 60 23.26 1.01 13.00
C GLY A 60 22.35 2.09 13.59
N ASP A 61 22.83 3.32 13.77
CA ASP A 61 22.02 4.43 14.25
C ASP A 61 20.99 4.82 13.19
N MET A 62 19.77 5.10 13.65
CA MET A 62 18.72 5.63 12.80
C MET A 62 19.02 7.10 12.45
N VAL A 63 19.22 7.38 11.17
CA VAL A 63 19.51 8.72 10.64
C VAL A 63 18.35 9.31 9.84
N SER A 64 17.39 8.48 9.42
CA SER A 64 16.14 8.95 8.81
C SER A 64 14.95 8.08 9.22
N PHE A 65 13.78 8.71 9.27
CA PHE A 65 12.50 8.09 9.62
C PHE A 65 11.40 8.77 8.83
N GLU A 66 10.66 7.99 8.04
CA GLU A 66 9.54 8.46 7.24
C GLU A 66 8.34 7.52 7.39
N PRO A 67 7.22 7.96 7.98
CA PRO A 67 5.98 7.21 7.94
C PRO A 67 5.53 6.96 6.49
N MET A 68 5.19 5.71 6.17
CA MET A 68 4.74 5.37 4.82
C MET A 68 3.26 5.68 4.67
N ASP A 69 2.91 6.96 4.55
CA ASP A 69 1.52 7.45 4.56
C ASP A 69 0.63 6.76 3.52
N TYR A 70 1.15 6.47 2.33
CA TYR A 70 0.44 5.72 1.29
C TYR A 70 0.06 4.29 1.75
N VAL A 71 0.91 3.62 2.53
CA VAL A 71 0.58 2.33 3.16
C VAL A 71 -0.35 2.51 4.35
N ASN A 72 -0.01 3.43 5.24
CA ASN A 72 -0.70 3.60 6.51
C ASN A 72 -2.14 4.06 6.29
N ARG A 73 -2.39 4.90 5.27
CA ARG A 73 -3.73 5.28 4.82
C ARG A 73 -4.54 4.08 4.33
N PHE A 74 -3.94 3.18 3.53
CA PHE A 74 -4.59 1.95 3.11
C PHE A 74 -4.96 1.06 4.31
N LEU A 75 -4.03 0.89 5.25
CA LEU A 75 -4.26 0.09 6.45
C LEU A 75 -5.37 0.69 7.32
N MET A 76 -5.40 2.02 7.48
CA MET A 76 -6.48 2.71 8.20
C MET A 76 -7.83 2.56 7.50
N ALA A 77 -7.88 2.76 6.18
CA ALA A 77 -9.11 2.61 5.40
C ALA A 77 -9.69 1.19 5.52
N HIS A 78 -8.85 0.16 5.66
CA HIS A 78 -9.32 -1.20 5.88
C HIS A 78 -10.11 -1.36 7.19
N HIS A 79 -9.72 -0.64 8.25
CA HIS A 79 -10.48 -0.63 9.51
C HIS A 79 -11.70 0.29 9.42
N ILE A 80 -11.52 1.50 8.90
CA ILE A 80 -12.54 2.57 8.93
C ILE A 80 -13.67 2.34 7.93
N GLU A 81 -13.35 1.89 6.71
CA GLU A 81 -14.32 1.81 5.60
C GLU A 81 -14.82 0.38 5.34
N GLU A 82 -14.08 -0.64 5.76
CA GLU A 82 -14.45 -2.05 5.56
C GLU A 82 -14.89 -2.76 6.85
N ASP A 83 -14.92 -2.07 7.99
CA ASP A 83 -15.33 -2.58 9.32
C ASP A 83 -14.61 -3.89 9.68
N ARG A 84 -13.30 -3.93 9.39
CA ARG A 84 -12.43 -5.09 9.68
C ARG A 84 -11.58 -4.76 10.88
N GLU A 85 -11.63 -5.59 11.91
CA GLU A 85 -10.87 -5.36 13.16
C GLU A 85 -9.37 -5.64 13.05
N GLU A 86 -8.90 -6.32 12.00
CA GLU A 86 -7.50 -6.76 11.89
C GLU A 86 -6.94 -6.56 10.47
N SER A 87 -5.78 -5.89 10.37
CA SER A 87 -5.04 -5.67 9.12
C SER A 87 -3.64 -6.28 9.12
N ALA A 88 -3.31 -7.11 10.11
CA ALA A 88 -1.96 -7.66 10.32
C ALA A 88 -1.42 -8.44 9.12
N GLN A 89 -2.27 -9.20 8.42
CA GLN A 89 -1.86 -9.93 7.21
C GLN A 89 -1.48 -8.99 6.07
N TYR A 90 -2.18 -7.86 5.92
CA TYR A 90 -1.85 -6.84 4.94
C TYR A 90 -0.56 -6.11 5.31
N ALA A 91 -0.38 -5.73 6.57
CA ALA A 91 0.88 -5.14 7.03
C ALA A 91 2.07 -6.06 6.72
N LYS A 92 1.99 -7.36 7.02
CA LYS A 92 3.04 -8.34 6.68
C LYS A 92 3.31 -8.45 5.18
N ALA A 93 2.25 -8.47 4.36
CA ALA A 93 2.38 -8.49 2.91
C ALA A 93 3.10 -7.24 2.39
N LEU A 94 2.76 -6.06 2.92
CA LEU A 94 3.35 -4.80 2.51
C LEU A 94 4.79 -4.64 3.00
N VAL A 95 5.13 -5.10 4.21
CA VAL A 95 6.53 -5.18 4.65
C VAL A 95 7.34 -5.99 3.63
N HIS A 96 6.87 -7.19 3.27
CA HIS A 96 7.57 -8.02 2.29
C HIS A 96 7.66 -7.36 0.90
N TYR A 97 6.62 -6.66 0.47
CA TYR A 97 6.61 -5.96 -0.82
C TYR A 97 7.58 -4.78 -0.86
N PHE A 98 7.56 -3.92 0.15
CA PHE A 98 8.40 -2.74 0.19
C PHE A 98 9.86 -3.09 0.51
N SER A 99 10.13 -4.14 1.28
CA SER A 99 11.48 -4.70 1.39
C SER A 99 12.00 -5.21 0.03
N TYR A 100 11.12 -5.80 -0.80
CA TYR A 100 11.49 -6.19 -2.16
C TYR A 100 11.79 -4.96 -3.05
N ILE A 101 11.01 -3.89 -2.94
CA ILE A 101 11.32 -2.63 -3.65
C ILE A 101 12.67 -2.06 -3.21
N ILE A 102 12.96 -2.02 -1.91
CA ILE A 102 14.25 -1.56 -1.39
C ILE A 102 15.39 -2.40 -1.98
N ALA A 103 15.26 -3.73 -2.01
CA ALA A 103 16.28 -4.58 -2.61
C ALA A 103 16.49 -4.30 -4.13
N LEU A 104 15.42 -3.99 -4.87
CA LEU A 104 15.53 -3.56 -6.27
C LEU A 104 16.21 -2.19 -6.39
N GLN A 105 15.93 -1.27 -5.47
CA GLN A 105 16.58 0.02 -5.42
C GLN A 105 18.06 -0.10 -5.13
N GLU A 106 18.47 -0.92 -4.15
CA GLU A 106 19.88 -1.19 -3.85
C GLU A 106 20.62 -1.82 -5.04
N ALA A 107 19.96 -2.69 -5.80
CA ALA A 107 20.54 -3.26 -7.01
C ALA A 107 20.73 -2.19 -8.09
N TRP A 108 19.72 -1.33 -8.29
CA TRP A 108 19.79 -0.21 -9.22
C TRP A 108 20.88 0.80 -8.81
N ASP A 109 20.97 1.15 -7.52
CA ASP A 109 21.96 2.10 -6.97
C ASP A 109 23.41 1.59 -7.18
N LYS A 110 23.63 0.27 -7.23
CA LYS A 110 24.95 -0.33 -7.51
C LYS A 110 25.35 -0.27 -8.98
N GLU A 111 24.36 -0.31 -9.88
CA GLU A 111 24.57 -0.28 -11.33
C GLU A 111 24.50 1.15 -11.90
N TYR A 112 23.98 2.11 -11.12
CA TYR A 112 23.77 3.48 -11.55
C TYR A 112 25.08 4.22 -11.81
N ASP A 113 25.17 4.82 -13.00
CA ASP A 113 26.24 5.73 -13.41
C ASP A 113 25.61 6.98 -14.02
N GLU A 114 25.82 8.14 -13.39
CA GLU A 114 25.27 9.43 -13.80
C GLU A 114 25.69 9.82 -15.23
N TYR A 115 26.88 9.41 -15.69
CA TYR A 115 27.37 9.75 -17.03
C TYR A 115 26.81 8.86 -18.13
N LEU A 116 26.25 7.70 -17.78
CA LEU A 116 25.68 6.74 -18.73
C LEU A 116 24.16 6.72 -18.71
N PHE A 117 23.54 7.25 -17.65
CA PHE A 117 22.09 7.24 -17.47
C PHE A 117 21.40 8.23 -18.42
N ASP A 118 20.49 7.72 -19.24
CA ASP A 118 19.62 8.50 -20.11
C ASP A 118 18.17 8.46 -19.60
N GLU A 119 17.70 9.58 -19.04
CA GLU A 119 16.33 9.72 -18.51
C GLU A 119 15.21 9.38 -19.52
N LEU A 120 15.49 9.45 -20.84
CA LEU A 120 14.50 9.16 -21.88
C LEU A 120 14.40 7.67 -22.19
N ILE A 121 15.45 6.90 -21.94
CA ILE A 121 15.57 5.49 -22.38
C ILE A 121 15.64 4.54 -21.19
N ASP A 122 16.37 4.92 -20.15
CA ASP A 122 16.62 4.08 -18.99
C ASP A 122 15.46 4.05 -18.01
N LEU A 123 15.37 2.95 -17.27
CA LEU A 123 14.38 2.84 -16.21
C LEU A 123 14.85 3.64 -14.98
N PRO A 124 13.99 4.50 -14.42
CA PRO A 124 14.33 5.19 -13.20
C PRO A 124 14.44 4.19 -12.05
N ARG A 125 15.11 4.62 -10.97
CA ARG A 125 15.17 3.90 -9.70
C ARG A 125 13.78 3.37 -9.31
N PRO A 126 13.62 2.06 -9.04
CA PRO A 126 12.30 1.46 -8.82
C PRO A 126 11.51 2.14 -7.69
N ARG A 127 10.24 2.45 -7.93
CA ARG A 127 9.31 3.00 -6.94
C ARG A 127 7.96 2.33 -7.02
N TRP A 128 7.21 2.32 -5.92
CA TRP A 128 5.87 1.73 -5.88
C TRP A 128 4.86 2.48 -6.77
N ASP A 129 5.08 3.78 -6.97
CA ASP A 129 4.17 4.67 -7.70
C ASP A 129 4.53 4.84 -9.18
N PHE A 130 5.65 4.26 -9.63
CA PHE A 130 6.09 4.32 -11.00
C PHE A 130 5.94 2.96 -11.69
N MET A 131 5.15 2.94 -12.76
CA MET A 131 4.86 1.77 -13.56
C MET A 131 5.49 1.94 -14.95
N PRO A 132 6.59 1.23 -15.28
CA PRO A 132 7.12 1.19 -16.63
C PRO A 132 6.09 0.74 -17.68
N SER A 133 6.31 1.18 -18.91
CA SER A 133 5.45 0.83 -20.05
C SER A 133 5.36 -0.69 -20.22
N ARG A 134 6.50 -1.40 -20.17
CA ARG A 134 6.58 -2.86 -20.24
C ARG A 134 6.07 -3.50 -18.94
N LYS A 135 5.05 -4.37 -19.05
CA LYS A 135 4.42 -5.04 -17.90
C LYS A 135 5.42 -5.82 -17.03
N SER A 136 6.37 -6.54 -17.65
CA SER A 136 7.36 -7.36 -16.93
C SER A 136 8.33 -6.53 -16.07
N GLN A 137 8.48 -5.25 -16.36
CA GLN A 137 9.33 -4.32 -15.61
C GLN A 137 8.56 -3.56 -14.52
N ARG A 138 7.24 -3.79 -14.39
CA ARG A 138 6.43 -3.15 -13.34
C ARG A 138 6.71 -3.82 -12.00
N PRO A 139 6.92 -3.06 -10.91
CA PRO A 139 7.18 -3.61 -9.58
C PRO A 139 6.16 -4.65 -9.14
N THR A 140 4.90 -4.50 -9.51
CA THR A 140 3.81 -5.46 -9.22
C THR A 140 4.01 -6.83 -9.88
N TYR A 141 4.39 -6.84 -11.16
CA TYR A 141 4.64 -8.08 -11.91
C TYR A 141 5.96 -8.71 -11.50
N MET A 142 7.02 -7.90 -11.35
CA MET A 142 8.32 -8.36 -10.85
C MET A 142 8.19 -9.01 -9.48
N TYR A 143 7.44 -8.38 -8.56
CA TYR A 143 7.19 -8.94 -7.24
C TYR A 143 6.41 -10.25 -7.28
N ARG A 144 5.33 -10.31 -8.07
CA ARG A 144 4.56 -11.55 -8.26
C ARG A 144 5.45 -12.68 -8.74
N ASP A 145 6.31 -12.42 -9.70
CA ASP A 145 7.21 -13.40 -10.28
C ASP A 145 8.31 -13.82 -9.29
N ALA A 146 8.85 -12.87 -8.50
CA ALA A 146 9.79 -13.16 -7.42
C ALA A 146 9.18 -14.03 -6.31
N VAL A 147 7.96 -13.71 -5.87
CA VAL A 147 7.22 -14.52 -4.88
C VAL A 147 6.85 -15.90 -5.43
N LYS A 148 6.55 -16.01 -6.73
CA LYS A 148 6.34 -17.32 -7.37
C LYS A 148 7.63 -18.15 -7.35
N LYS A 149 8.77 -17.55 -7.69
CA LYS A 149 10.08 -18.21 -7.65
C LYS A 149 10.45 -18.65 -6.23
N SER A 150 10.20 -17.85 -5.21
CA SER A 150 10.50 -18.24 -3.81
C SER A 150 9.71 -19.45 -3.31
N VAL A 151 8.66 -19.86 -4.03
CA VAL A 151 7.88 -21.08 -3.75
C VAL A 151 8.44 -22.28 -4.52
N THR A 152 8.87 -22.10 -5.78
CA THR A 152 9.26 -23.20 -6.68
C THR A 152 10.75 -23.49 -6.68
N GLU A 153 11.57 -22.47 -6.50
CA GLU A 153 13.04 -22.47 -6.62
C GLU A 153 13.64 -21.69 -5.43
N PRO A 154 13.52 -22.20 -4.19
CA PRO A 154 14.17 -21.55 -3.06
C PRO A 154 15.69 -21.55 -3.26
N GLY A 155 16.35 -20.42 -2.98
CA GLY A 155 17.81 -20.33 -3.06
C GLY A 155 18.50 -21.27 -2.08
N ASP A 156 19.77 -21.56 -2.32
CA ASP A 156 20.58 -22.41 -1.45
C ASP A 156 20.49 -21.92 0.01
N ASN A 157 19.98 -22.77 0.89
CA ASN A 157 19.73 -22.54 2.33
C ASN A 157 18.48 -21.72 2.71
N GLN A 158 17.57 -21.39 1.79
CA GLN A 158 16.26 -20.81 2.15
C GLN A 158 15.17 -21.88 2.19
N LYS A 159 14.30 -21.80 3.21
CA LYS A 159 13.07 -22.61 3.20
C LYS A 159 12.10 -22.02 2.18
N PRO A 160 11.52 -22.82 1.27
CA PRO A 160 10.55 -22.33 0.31
C PRO A 160 9.35 -21.71 1.02
N LEU A 161 8.86 -20.60 0.46
CA LEU A 161 7.67 -19.93 0.97
C LEU A 161 6.45 -20.85 0.76
N ALA A 162 5.59 -20.97 1.77
CA ALA A 162 4.35 -21.71 1.62
C ALA A 162 3.45 -21.05 0.55
N LYS A 163 2.84 -21.86 -0.34
CA LYS A 163 1.93 -21.38 -1.41
C LYS A 163 0.83 -20.46 -0.91
N THR A 164 0.28 -20.75 0.27
CA THR A 164 -0.77 -19.95 0.92
C THR A 164 -0.24 -18.58 1.35
N THR A 165 0.99 -18.52 1.85
CA THR A 165 1.65 -17.28 2.27
C THR A 165 2.01 -16.42 1.06
N ALA A 166 2.60 -17.03 0.03
CA ALA A 166 2.86 -16.38 -1.26
C ALA A 166 1.59 -15.75 -1.86
N SER A 167 0.50 -16.52 -1.90
CA SER A 167 -0.81 -16.04 -2.38
C SER A 167 -1.38 -14.93 -1.50
N ALA A 168 -1.14 -14.96 -0.19
CA ALA A 168 -1.58 -13.90 0.72
C ALA A 168 -0.81 -12.59 0.50
N TYR A 169 0.50 -12.68 0.29
CA TYR A 169 1.35 -11.52 0.01
C TYR A 169 0.98 -10.82 -1.30
N VAL A 170 0.85 -11.58 -2.39
CA VAL A 170 0.43 -11.02 -3.69
C VAL A 170 -0.96 -10.39 -3.60
N ARG A 171 -1.90 -11.03 -2.90
CA ARG A 171 -3.24 -10.46 -2.66
C ARG A 171 -3.19 -9.16 -1.86
N GLY A 172 -2.33 -9.07 -0.86
CA GLY A 172 -2.15 -7.84 -0.08
C GLY A 172 -1.66 -6.68 -0.93
N VAL A 173 -0.69 -6.91 -1.82
CA VAL A 173 -0.21 -5.90 -2.77
C VAL A 173 -1.32 -5.49 -3.74
N ILE A 174 -2.07 -6.45 -4.30
CA ILE A 174 -3.20 -6.14 -5.19
C ILE A 174 -4.23 -5.26 -4.47
N LYS A 175 -4.57 -5.57 -3.21
CA LYS A 175 -5.52 -4.78 -2.42
C LYS A 175 -5.02 -3.36 -2.14
N PHE A 176 -3.73 -3.22 -1.81
CA PHE A 176 -3.09 -1.92 -1.63
C PHE A 176 -3.18 -1.05 -2.88
N TYR A 177 -2.81 -1.57 -4.05
CA TYR A 177 -2.93 -0.82 -5.31
C TYR A 177 -4.39 -0.57 -5.73
N SER A 178 -5.27 -1.54 -5.47
CA SER A 178 -6.71 -1.39 -5.74
C SER A 178 -7.29 -0.23 -4.93
N PHE A 179 -6.92 -0.11 -3.66
CA PHE A 179 -7.32 1.02 -2.82
C PHE A 179 -6.90 2.35 -3.43
N HIS A 180 -5.64 2.48 -3.85
CA HIS A 180 -5.13 3.70 -4.49
C HIS A 180 -5.89 4.05 -5.77
N LEU A 181 -6.18 3.07 -6.61
CA LEU A 181 -6.99 3.26 -7.82
C LEU A 181 -8.44 3.71 -7.51
N ILE A 182 -9.05 3.16 -6.45
CA ILE A 182 -10.43 3.50 -6.04
C ILE A 182 -10.52 4.95 -5.56
N ILE A 183 -9.53 5.41 -4.79
CA ILE A 183 -9.48 6.79 -4.29
C ILE A 183 -8.96 7.80 -5.33
N GLY A 184 -8.71 7.35 -6.56
CA GLY A 184 -8.34 8.22 -7.68
C GLY A 184 -6.85 8.55 -7.78
N TYR A 185 -5.96 7.74 -7.18
CA TYR A 185 -4.52 7.90 -7.39
C TYR A 185 -4.16 7.62 -8.86
N GLU A 186 -3.52 8.59 -9.51
CA GLU A 186 -3.12 8.49 -10.90
C GLU A 186 -1.70 7.97 -11.03
N PHE A 187 -1.57 6.70 -11.44
CA PHE A 187 -0.28 6.13 -11.82
C PHE A 187 0.06 6.51 -13.27
N ASN A 188 1.34 6.68 -13.58
CA ASN A 188 1.82 6.92 -14.94
C ASN A 188 1.43 5.79 -15.93
N ASN A 189 1.33 4.55 -15.44
CA ASN A 189 0.69 3.43 -16.14
C ASN A 189 -0.07 2.57 -15.13
N LYS A 190 -1.06 1.80 -15.59
CA LYS A 190 -1.83 0.92 -14.70
C LYS A 190 -0.93 -0.11 -13.99
N PRO A 191 -1.02 -0.30 -12.67
CA PRO A 191 -0.19 -1.26 -11.93
C PRO A 191 -0.43 -2.71 -12.34
N PHE A 192 -1.65 -3.03 -12.75
CA PHE A 192 -2.06 -4.31 -13.34
C PHE A 192 -3.31 -4.12 -14.19
N GLN A 193 -3.67 -5.12 -14.99
CA GLN A 193 -4.92 -5.14 -15.72
C GLN A 193 -6.10 -5.23 -14.76
N HIS A 194 -7.02 -4.28 -14.86
CA HIS A 194 -8.19 -4.18 -14.02
C HIS A 194 -9.31 -3.42 -14.72
N GLU A 195 -10.52 -3.69 -14.25
CA GLU A 195 -11.74 -2.96 -14.54
C GLU A 195 -12.31 -2.40 -13.24
N ILE A 196 -12.72 -1.13 -13.26
CA ILE A 196 -13.40 -0.50 -12.13
C ILE A 196 -14.90 -0.61 -12.37
N VAL A 197 -15.58 -1.39 -11.54
CA VAL A 197 -17.02 -1.61 -11.62
C VAL A 197 -17.69 -0.89 -10.46
N THR A 198 -18.72 -0.10 -10.76
CA THR A 198 -19.58 0.50 -9.73
C THR A 198 -20.70 -0.47 -9.42
N ILE A 199 -20.72 -1.00 -8.21
CA ILE A 199 -21.77 -1.91 -7.73
C ILE A 199 -22.85 -1.05 -7.09
N ASN A 200 -24.06 -1.12 -7.61
CA ASN A 200 -25.24 -0.52 -7.00
C ASN A 200 -25.99 -1.58 -6.20
N PHE A 201 -26.33 -1.28 -4.95
CA PHE A 201 -27.09 -2.17 -4.08
C PHE A 201 -28.23 -1.39 -3.42
N GLU A 202 -29.33 -2.09 -3.15
CA GLU A 202 -30.50 -1.51 -2.51
C GLU A 202 -30.11 -0.97 -1.13
N ALA A 203 -30.50 0.26 -0.85
CA ALA A 203 -30.12 0.90 0.39
C ALA A 203 -30.95 0.34 1.56
N PRO A 204 -30.38 0.26 2.78
CA PRO A 204 -31.13 -0.13 3.95
C PRO A 204 -32.29 0.84 4.22
N GLU A 205 -33.34 0.39 4.92
CA GLU A 205 -34.56 1.17 5.22
C GLU A 205 -34.29 2.53 5.90
N THR A 206 -33.11 2.69 6.50
CA THR A 206 -32.65 3.93 7.14
C THR A 206 -32.04 4.96 6.18
N SER A 207 -31.88 4.64 4.90
CA SER A 207 -31.32 5.50 3.86
C SER A 207 -32.41 6.23 3.08
N MET A 208 -32.27 7.55 2.92
CA MET A 208 -33.16 8.36 2.06
C MET A 208 -32.95 8.12 0.54
N LYS A 209 -31.89 7.39 0.16
CA LYS A 209 -31.62 7.01 -1.24
C LYS A 209 -32.06 5.57 -1.46
N ALA A 210 -32.70 5.26 -2.60
CA ALA A 210 -33.11 3.90 -2.95
C ALA A 210 -31.94 2.94 -3.20
N TYR A 211 -30.80 3.47 -3.69
CA TYR A 211 -29.61 2.67 -3.98
C TYR A 211 -28.35 3.35 -3.42
N LEU A 212 -27.43 2.54 -2.92
CA LEU A 212 -26.06 2.91 -2.57
C LEU A 212 -25.11 2.37 -3.65
N SER A 213 -24.02 3.08 -3.91
CA SER A 213 -23.01 2.68 -4.89
C SER A 213 -21.64 2.52 -4.23
N LYS A 214 -20.95 1.42 -4.54
CA LYS A 214 -19.57 1.16 -4.10
C LYS A 214 -18.71 0.85 -5.32
N LYS A 215 -17.61 1.60 -5.48
CA LYS A 215 -16.60 1.28 -6.48
C LYS A 215 -15.86 0.00 -6.04
N SER A 216 -15.69 -0.91 -6.97
CA SER A 216 -14.96 -2.16 -6.79
C SER A 216 -13.99 -2.36 -7.96
N ILE A 217 -12.90 -3.06 -7.71
CA ILE A 217 -11.96 -3.43 -8.75
C ILE A 217 -12.11 -4.92 -9.02
N GLN A 218 -12.44 -5.25 -10.26
CA GLN A 218 -12.29 -6.61 -10.78
C GLN A 218 -10.99 -6.69 -11.55
N GLN A 219 -10.14 -7.62 -11.13
CA GLN A 219 -8.91 -7.91 -11.85
C GLN A 219 -9.25 -8.82 -13.03
N THR A 220 -8.99 -8.37 -14.25
CA THR A 220 -9.11 -9.21 -15.44
C THR A 220 -7.79 -9.94 -15.64
N PHE A 221 -7.77 -11.26 -15.43
CA PHE A 221 -6.65 -12.08 -15.85
C PHE A 221 -6.64 -12.16 -17.38
N VAL A 222 -5.59 -11.64 -18.01
CA VAL A 222 -5.12 -12.08 -19.32
C VAL A 222 -3.65 -12.44 -19.17
#